data_AF-A0AAW4MVL2-F1
#
_entry.id   AF-A0AAW4MVL2-F1
#
_cell.length_a   1.000
_cell.length_b   1.000
_cell.length_c   1.000
_cell.angle_alpha   90.00
_cell.angle_beta   90.00
_cell.angle_gamma   90.00
#
_symmetry.space_group_name_H-M   'P 1'
#
loop_
_entity.id
_entity.type
_entity.pdbx_description
1 polymer ?
#
loop_
_entity_poly.entity_id
_entity_poly.type
_entity_poly.pdbx_seq_one_letter_code
_entity_poly.pdbx_strand_id
1 'polypeptide(L)' 'MSTEAQKKASANYAKKMTKCVNLAFNKKTDADILEKLDHVESKMGYIKKLIRDDIEKAKKDQSN' A
#
# COMPACT_ATOMS: atom_id res chain seq x y z
N MET A 1 15.79 12.47 22.47
CA MET A 1 14.51 12.03 23.08
C MET A 1 13.40 12.96 22.60
N SER A 2 12.47 12.50 21.76
CA SER A 2 11.36 13.34 21.27
C SER A 2 10.33 13.57 22.38
N THR A 3 9.84 14.81 22.49
CA THR A 3 8.87 15.20 23.52
C THR A 3 7.51 14.55 23.27
N GLU A 4 6.68 14.42 24.31
CA GLU A 4 5.34 13.82 24.19
C GLU A 4 4.44 14.61 23.22
N ALA A 5 4.61 15.93 23.17
CA ALA A 5 3.95 16.80 22.22
C ALA A 5 4.33 16.47 20.76
N GLN A 6 5.62 16.22 20.48
CA GLN A 6 6.08 15.82 19.16
C GLN A 6 5.51 14.46 18.75
N LYS A 7 5.49 13.47 19.65
CA LYS A 7 4.88 12.15 19.39
C LYS A 7 3.40 12.26 19.05
N LYS A 8 2.65 13.07 19.81
CA LYS A 8 1.21 13.31 19.56
C LYS A 8 0.97 14.01 18.23
N ALA A 9 1.80 14.99 17.87
CA ALA A 9 1.73 15.67 16.57
C ALA A 9 2.00 14.70 15.41
N SER A 10 3.06 13.88 15.50
CA SER A 10 3.37 12.86 14.48
C SER A 10 2.25 11.83 14.33
N ALA A 11 1.66 11.36 15.44
CA ALA A 11 0.54 10.42 15.41
C ALA A 11 -0.72 11.02 14.75
N ASN A 12 -1.02 12.28 15.02
CA ASN A 12 -2.15 12.98 14.41
C ASN A 12 -1.94 13.19 12.90
N TYR A 13 -0.71 13.53 12.49
CA TYR A 13 -0.36 13.64 11.07
C TYR A 13 -0.45 12.28 10.36
N ALA A 14 0.10 11.23 10.95
CA ALA A 14 0.03 9.88 10.41
C ALA A 14 -1.42 9.41 10.23
N LYS A 15 -2.30 9.65 11.21
CA LYS A 15 -3.74 9.34 11.10
C LYS A 15 -4.44 10.11 9.99
N LYS A 16 -4.08 11.37 9.76
CA LYS A 16 -4.71 12.20 8.72
C LYS A 16 -4.21 11.83 7.31
N MET A 17 -2.94 11.49 7.15
CA MET A 17 -2.33 11.23 5.83
C MET A 17 -2.30 9.77 5.43
N THR A 18 -2.55 8.85 6.37
CA THR A 18 -2.48 7.41 6.11
C THR A 18 -3.87 6.81 6.18
N LYS A 19 -4.31 6.22 5.06
CA LYS A 19 -5.45 5.33 5.04
C LYS A 19 -4.95 3.88 5.00
N CYS A 20 -5.21 3.12 6.04
CA CYS A 20 -4.93 1.68 6.06
C CYS A 20 -6.04 0.95 5.31
N VAL A 21 -5.66 0.05 4.40
CA VAL A 21 -6.58 -0.86 3.70
C VAL A 21 -6.19 -2.27 4.12
N ASN A 22 -7.10 -2.95 4.81
CA ASN A 22 -6.89 -4.34 5.22
C ASN A 22 -7.43 -5.25 4.13
N LEU A 23 -6.57 -6.12 3.60
CA LEU A 23 -6.91 -7.11 2.58
C LEU A 23 -6.79 -8.49 3.22
N ALA A 24 -7.87 -9.26 3.15
CA ALA A 24 -7.86 -10.66 3.57
C ALA A 24 -7.58 -11.54 2.35
N PHE A 25 -6.46 -12.25 2.39
CA PHE A 25 -6.09 -13.23 1.37
C PHE A 25 -6.37 -14.64 1.88
N ASN A 26 -6.91 -15.48 1.03
CA ASN A 26 -7.11 -16.88 1.33
C ASN A 26 -5.81 -17.65 1.08
N LYS A 27 -5.32 -18.35 2.11
CA LYS A 27 -4.07 -19.10 2.05
C LYS A 27 -4.06 -20.23 1.00
N LYS A 28 -5.20 -20.65 0.48
CA LYS A 28 -5.30 -21.74 -0.52
C LYS A 28 -5.39 -21.24 -1.96
N THR A 29 -6.19 -20.20 -2.21
CA THR A 29 -6.42 -19.69 -3.57
C THR A 29 -5.47 -18.57 -3.95
N ASP A 30 -5.01 -17.80 -2.97
CA ASP A 30 -4.13 -16.64 -3.16
C ASP A 30 -2.70 -16.94 -2.65
N ALA A 31 -2.32 -18.22 -2.63
CA ALA A 31 -1.03 -18.68 -2.13
C ALA A 31 0.13 -18.10 -2.93
N ASP A 32 -0.03 -18.02 -4.25
CA ASP A 32 0.90 -17.42 -5.21
C ASP A 32 1.09 -15.91 -4.96
N ILE A 33 0.00 -15.19 -4.66
CA ILE A 33 0.03 -13.77 -4.31
C ILE A 33 0.77 -13.58 -2.97
N LEU A 34 0.49 -14.43 -1.98
CA LEU A 34 1.17 -14.40 -0.68
C LEU A 34 2.67 -14.66 -0.81
N GLU A 35 3.07 -15.68 -1.57
CA GLU A 35 4.47 -15.98 -1.86
C GLU A 35 5.16 -14.82 -2.58
N LYS A 36 4.50 -14.24 -3.59
CA LYS A 36 5.04 -13.08 -4.28
C LYS A 36 5.23 -11.92 -3.32
N LEU A 37 4.26 -11.65 -2.46
CA LEU A 37 4.33 -10.59 -1.44
C LEU A 37 5.44 -10.86 -0.41
N ASP A 38 5.71 -12.11 -0.04
CA ASP A 38 6.80 -12.47 0.87
C ASP A 38 8.19 -12.30 0.27
N HIS A 39 8.32 -12.46 -1.05
CA HIS A 39 9.58 -12.25 -1.75
C HIS A 39 9.93 -10.78 -2.06
N VAL A 40 8.98 -9.84 -1.93
CA VAL A 40 9.29 -8.42 -2.21
C VAL A 40 9.76 -7.69 -0.96
N GLU A 41 10.81 -6.88 -1.12
CA GLU A 41 11.38 -6.04 -0.07
C GLU A 41 10.35 -5.10 0.59
N SER A 42 9.37 -4.60 -0.18
CA SER A 42 8.29 -3.77 0.34
C SER A 42 6.95 -4.12 -0.30
N LYS A 43 6.11 -4.88 0.42
CA LYS A 43 4.74 -5.23 0.02
C LYS A 43 3.92 -3.99 -0.38
N MET A 44 3.96 -2.95 0.46
CA MET A 44 3.27 -1.68 0.16
C MET A 44 3.83 -0.98 -1.07
N GLY A 45 5.15 -0.98 -1.25
CA GLY A 45 5.80 -0.37 -2.41
C GLY A 45 5.42 -1.07 -3.71
N TYR A 46 5.40 -2.40 -3.70
CA TYR A 46 5.02 -3.23 -4.84
C TYR A 46 3.57 -2.98 -5.27
N ILE A 47 2.64 -3.04 -4.32
CA ILE A 47 1.21 -2.80 -4.59
C ILE A 47 0.99 -1.37 -5.13
N LYS A 48 1.67 -0.36 -4.57
CA LYS A 48 1.57 1.03 -5.06
C LYS A 48 2.06 1.20 -6.50
N LYS A 49 3.12 0.49 -6.90
CA LYS A 49 3.62 0.54 -8.29
C LYS A 49 2.58 -0.05 -9.23
N LEU A 50 2.11 -1.26 -8.95
CA LEU A 50 1.09 -1.93 -9.77
C LEU A 50 -0.17 -1.08 -9.94
N ILE A 51 -0.69 -0.49 -8.87
CA ILE A 51 -1.89 0.37 -8.94
C ILE A 51 -1.63 1.63 -9.76
N ARG A 52 -0.44 2.26 -9.64
CA ARG A 52 -0.11 3.45 -10.45
C ARG A 52 -0.01 3.10 -11.93
N ASP A 53 0.67 2.01 -12.24
CA ASP A 53 0.83 1.52 -13.62
C ASP A 53 -0.54 1.17 -14.23
N ASP A 54 -1.44 0.57 -13.43
CA ASP A 54 -2.81 0.25 -13.84
C ASP A 54 -3.64 1.52 -14.12
N ILE A 55 -3.57 2.54 -13.26
CA ILE A 55 -4.21 3.84 -13.49
C ILE A 55 -3.67 4.50 -14.76
N GLU A 56 -2.36 4.42 -15.01
CA GLU A 56 -1.74 4.99 -16.21
C GLU A 56 -2.19 4.27 -17.48
N LYS A 57 -2.29 2.93 -17.44
CA LYS A 57 -2.83 2.13 -18.56
C LYS A 57 -4.29 2.50 -18.83
N ALA A 58 -5.13 2.52 -17.80
CA ALA A 58 -6.53 2.90 -17.93
C ALA A 58 -6.72 4.31 -18.53
N LYS A 59 -5.81 5.25 -18.23
CA LYS A 59 -5.81 6.58 -18.85
C LYS A 59 -5.42 6.58 -20.33
N LYS A 60 -4.46 5.74 -20.72
CA LYS A 60 -4.04 5.61 -22.13
C LYS A 60 -5.15 4.98 -22.98
N ASP A 61 -5.84 3.98 -22.43
CA ASP A 61 -6.90 3.27 -23.13
C ASP A 61 -8.18 4.11 -23.30
N GLN A 62 -8.42 5.11 -22.46
CA GLN A 62 -9.54 6.06 -22.60
C GLN A 62 -9.27 7.24 -23.54
N SER A 63 -8.02 7.43 -23.99
CA SER A 63 -7.61 8.51 -24.91
C SER A 63 -7.40 8.03 -26.35
N ASN A 64 -7.80 6.79 -26.66
CA ASN A 64 -7.73 6.19 -28.00
C ASN A 64 -9.13 5.93 -28.57
#